data_AF-A0A419SLW8-F1
#
_entry.id   AF-A0A419SLW8-F1
#
_cell.length_a   1.000
_cell.length_b   1.000
_cell.length_c   1.000
_cell.angle_alpha   90.00
_cell.angle_beta   90.00
_cell.angle_gamma   90.00
#
_symmetry.space_group_name_H-M   'P 1'
#
loop_
_entity.id
_entity.type
_entity.pdbx_description
1 polymer ?
#
loop_
_entity_poly.entity_id
_entity_poly.type
_entity_poly.pdbx_seq_one_letter_code
_entity_poly.pdbx_strand_id
1 'polypeptide(L)'
;MKKITVLSLTLAGLLAFSSLSPAQAAAASQPIAKSAQKYIGYSLTNYTAGDFIFYTLKDSGIKSSSSLSTLYQQGKSVSTSQIKSGDIAFFGNSSKDLFAAGVYLGNNQIAIAYKPYGSVKVFSINDRIVQNNFVGLRRYAAEEVKPPKQEPSASQQREAVIKAGKKYLGTPYEYGSSRSSTKTFDCSAFTRQAYLDATGIDIGRGGATSQYQNMVKNGVSFKTDWRDLKVGDIMFFMPYRGTSKDLYEKNRSSIGHNGIYMGDGKVLHTYSKDSGGVRVDTIARHWDYRFIAGGSPLK
;
A
#
# COMPACT_ATOMS: atom_id res chain seq x y z
N MET A 1 -71.97 -14.82 13.01
CA MET A 1 -71.12 -14.92 11.80
C MET A 1 -70.51 -13.56 11.51
N LYS A 2 -69.18 -13.52 11.28
CA LYS A 2 -68.36 -12.48 10.59
C LYS A 2 -68.27 -11.10 11.27
N LYS A 3 -67.12 -10.40 11.32
CA LYS A 3 -65.70 -10.65 11.00
C LYS A 3 -64.89 -9.52 11.70
N ILE A 4 -63.69 -9.85 12.15
CA ILE A 4 -62.68 -8.96 12.76
C ILE A 4 -62.10 -7.99 11.71
N THR A 5 -61.80 -6.75 12.09
CA THR A 5 -60.67 -5.99 11.51
C THR A 5 -60.10 -5.02 12.56
N VAL A 6 -58.84 -5.24 12.91
CA VAL A 6 -58.00 -4.37 13.73
C VAL A 6 -57.30 -3.38 12.80
N LEU A 7 -57.25 -2.09 13.15
CA LEU A 7 -56.30 -1.15 12.57
C LEU A 7 -55.63 -0.36 13.70
N SER A 8 -54.35 -0.66 13.90
CA SER A 8 -53.42 0.07 14.76
C SER A 8 -52.89 1.30 14.05
N LEU A 9 -52.93 2.47 14.71
CA LEU A 9 -52.24 3.68 14.25
C LEU A 9 -51.40 4.22 15.41
N THR A 10 -50.09 3.94 15.38
CA THR A 10 -49.09 4.54 16.25
C THR A 10 -48.63 5.87 15.63
N LEU A 11 -48.95 6.99 16.29
CA LEU A 11 -48.43 8.30 15.95
C LEU A 11 -47.27 8.63 16.91
N ALA A 12 -46.03 8.36 16.48
CA ALA A 12 -44.83 8.80 17.18
C ALA A 12 -44.50 10.24 16.74
N GLY A 13 -44.44 11.15 17.72
CA GLY A 13 -44.12 12.55 17.50
C GLY A 13 -42.69 12.75 17.02
N LEU A 14 -42.54 13.57 15.97
CA LEU A 14 -41.25 14.08 15.50
C LEU A 14 -40.66 15.04 16.54
N LEU A 15 -39.56 14.64 17.18
CA LEU A 15 -38.60 15.56 17.77
C LEU A 15 -37.74 16.13 16.63
N ALA A 16 -37.86 17.43 16.38
CA ALA A 16 -37.00 18.15 15.47
C ALA A 16 -35.58 18.23 16.04
N PHE A 17 -34.72 17.29 15.64
CA PHE A 17 -33.28 17.47 15.77
C PHE A 17 -32.84 18.51 14.76
N SER A 18 -32.40 19.68 15.22
CA SER A 18 -31.66 20.62 14.39
C SER A 18 -30.44 19.90 13.83
N SER A 19 -30.46 19.63 12.52
CA SER A 19 -29.40 18.90 11.84
C SER A 19 -28.11 19.69 11.92
N LEU A 20 -27.09 19.14 12.57
CA LEU A 20 -25.72 19.64 12.51
C LEU A 20 -25.29 19.76 11.04
N SER A 21 -24.56 20.83 10.70
CA SER A 21 -24.05 20.99 9.34
C SER A 21 -23.07 19.86 8.98
N PRO A 22 -22.93 19.51 7.69
CA PRO A 22 -21.97 18.49 7.23
C PRO A 22 -20.53 18.77 7.68
N ALA A 23 -20.15 20.05 7.84
CA ALA A 23 -18.84 20.44 8.33
C ALA A 23 -18.63 20.15 9.83
N GLN A 24 -19.69 20.29 10.65
CA GLN A 24 -19.66 19.95 12.07
C GLN A 24 -19.70 18.42 12.29
N ALA A 25 -20.42 17.68 11.42
CA ALA A 25 -20.37 16.23 11.41
C ALA A 25 -18.98 15.68 10.99
N ALA A 26 -18.30 16.33 10.05
CA ALA A 26 -16.95 15.96 9.58
C ALA A 26 -15.81 16.32 10.55
N ALA A 27 -15.99 17.33 11.41
CA ALA A 27 -15.05 17.67 12.46
C ALA A 27 -15.14 16.70 13.66
N ALA A 28 -16.31 16.11 13.91
CA ALA A 28 -16.51 15.10 14.96
C ALA A 28 -16.03 13.68 14.58
N SER A 29 -15.61 13.45 13.32
CA SER A 29 -15.28 12.13 12.78
C SER A 29 -13.78 11.86 12.57
N GLN A 30 -12.89 12.78 12.97
CA GLN A 30 -11.45 12.60 12.78
C GLN A 30 -10.90 11.53 13.75
N PRO A 31 -10.28 10.45 13.24
CA PRO A 31 -9.86 9.30 14.07
C PRO A 31 -8.98 9.68 15.27
N ILE A 32 -8.07 10.64 15.06
CA ILE A 32 -7.13 11.13 16.08
C ILE A 32 -7.86 11.79 17.25
N ALA A 33 -8.83 12.67 16.98
CA ALA A 33 -9.62 13.30 18.04
C ALA A 33 -10.48 12.29 18.81
N LYS A 34 -11.08 11.33 18.10
CA LYS A 34 -11.84 10.23 18.72
C LYS A 34 -10.96 9.34 19.59
N SER A 35 -9.73 9.06 19.16
CA SER A 35 -8.78 8.32 19.98
C SER A 35 -8.38 9.12 21.22
N ALA A 36 -8.08 10.41 21.07
CA ALA A 36 -7.67 11.27 22.19
C ALA A 36 -8.74 11.33 23.30
N GLN A 37 -10.02 11.31 22.93
CA GLN A 37 -11.13 11.28 23.89
C GLN A 37 -11.06 10.09 24.86
N LYS A 38 -10.53 8.93 24.44
CA LYS A 38 -10.38 7.74 25.31
C LYS A 38 -9.41 7.96 26.46
N TYR A 39 -8.46 8.88 26.29
CA TYR A 39 -7.39 9.13 27.24
C TYR A 39 -7.68 10.33 28.15
N ILE A 40 -8.82 11.01 28.00
CA ILE A 40 -9.22 12.08 28.92
C ILE A 40 -9.34 11.49 30.34
N GLY A 41 -8.68 12.11 31.31
CA GLY A 41 -8.59 11.64 32.70
C GLY A 41 -7.53 10.57 32.94
N TYR A 42 -6.87 10.05 31.90
CA TYR A 42 -5.81 9.05 32.05
C TYR A 42 -4.63 9.62 32.83
N SER A 43 -4.11 8.83 33.79
CA SER A 43 -3.02 9.26 34.68
C SER A 43 -1.69 9.38 33.93
N LEU A 44 -0.96 10.46 34.21
CA LEU A 44 0.37 10.77 33.68
C LEU A 44 1.49 10.44 34.69
N THR A 45 1.20 9.68 35.75
CA THR A 45 2.24 9.26 36.72
C THR A 45 3.38 8.52 36.02
N ASN A 46 3.04 7.56 35.16
CA ASN A 46 3.99 6.71 34.43
C ASN A 46 4.09 7.04 32.93
N TYR A 47 3.42 8.09 32.49
CA TYR A 47 3.31 8.44 31.06
C TYR A 47 3.61 9.92 30.84
N THR A 48 4.17 10.23 29.68
CA THR A 48 4.51 11.59 29.27
C THR A 48 3.46 12.17 28.35
N ALA A 49 3.56 13.48 28.09
CA ALA A 49 2.74 14.12 27.06
C ALA A 49 3.00 13.53 25.66
N GLY A 50 4.25 13.13 25.40
CA GLY A 50 4.61 12.47 24.14
C GLY A 50 4.01 11.06 24.01
N ASP A 51 3.88 10.32 25.11
CA ASP A 51 3.20 9.01 25.12
C ASP A 51 1.71 9.15 24.80
N PHE A 52 1.04 10.15 25.39
CA PHE A 52 -0.36 10.44 25.06
C PHE A 52 -0.56 10.67 23.55
N ILE A 53 0.31 11.47 22.94
CA ILE A 53 0.26 11.71 21.48
C ILE A 53 0.59 10.44 20.70
N PHE A 54 1.65 9.71 21.09
CA PHE A 54 2.05 8.46 20.44
C PHE A 54 0.91 7.44 20.42
N TYR A 55 0.25 7.19 21.56
CA TYR A 55 -0.85 6.24 21.62
C TYR A 55 -2.08 6.72 20.85
N THR A 56 -2.39 8.02 20.89
CA THR A 56 -3.49 8.60 20.10
C THR A 56 -3.26 8.39 18.58
N LEU A 57 -2.03 8.64 18.12
CA LEU A 57 -1.63 8.46 16.72
C LEU A 57 -1.62 6.97 16.34
N LYS A 58 -1.08 6.10 17.21
CA LYS A 58 -1.04 4.65 17.00
C LYS A 58 -2.44 4.05 16.83
N ASP A 59 -3.38 4.42 17.68
CA ASP A 59 -4.80 4.02 17.60
C ASP A 59 -5.46 4.45 16.29
N SER A 60 -4.92 5.48 15.65
CA SER A 60 -5.37 6.01 14.36
C SER A 60 -4.57 5.47 13.18
N GLY A 61 -3.72 4.44 13.38
CA GLY A 61 -2.90 3.82 12.34
C GLY A 61 -1.64 4.60 11.96
N ILE A 62 -1.27 5.63 12.72
CA ILE A 62 -0.13 6.50 12.41
C ILE A 62 1.08 6.06 13.21
N LYS A 63 2.17 5.75 12.51
CA LYS A 63 3.46 5.48 13.15
C LYS A 63 4.12 6.80 13.55
N SER A 64 4.51 6.93 14.81
CA SER A 64 5.21 8.11 15.32
C SER A 64 6.22 7.72 16.41
N SER A 65 7.04 8.69 16.81
CA SER A 65 7.81 8.62 18.06
C SER A 65 6.94 9.01 19.27
N SER A 66 7.42 8.73 20.48
CA SER A 66 6.89 9.31 21.73
C SER A 66 7.69 10.54 22.22
N SER A 67 8.74 10.96 21.49
CA SER A 67 9.45 12.21 21.79
C SER A 67 8.69 13.43 21.28
N LEU A 68 8.45 14.44 22.12
CA LEU A 68 7.76 15.68 21.74
C LEU A 68 8.48 16.42 20.60
N SER A 69 9.81 16.47 20.61
CA SER A 69 10.58 17.15 19.57
C SER A 69 10.46 16.45 18.22
N THR A 70 10.58 15.11 18.21
CA THR A 70 10.42 14.30 17.00
C THR A 70 9.01 14.38 16.47
N LEU A 71 8.00 14.32 17.35
CA LEU A 71 6.61 14.53 17.01
C LEU A 71 6.45 15.91 16.34
N TYR A 72 6.88 16.99 16.98
CA TYR A 72 6.76 18.34 16.43
C TYR A 72 7.37 18.50 15.03
N GLN A 73 8.48 17.81 14.74
CA GLN A 73 9.12 17.82 13.42
C GLN A 73 8.41 16.94 12.39
N GLN A 74 7.86 15.80 12.80
CA GLN A 74 7.23 14.81 11.92
C GLN A 74 5.90 15.30 11.32
N GLY A 75 5.11 16.05 12.08
CA GLY A 75 3.81 16.54 11.62
C GLY A 75 3.91 17.76 10.70
N LYS A 76 2.96 17.92 9.79
CA LYS A 76 2.90 19.10 8.89
C LYS A 76 2.48 20.34 9.69
N SER A 77 3.18 21.46 9.54
CA SER A 77 2.78 22.73 10.15
C SER A 77 1.40 23.17 9.70
N VAL A 78 0.57 23.67 10.63
CA VAL A 78 -0.75 24.22 10.33
C VAL A 78 -0.92 25.58 11.00
N SER A 79 -1.50 26.53 10.26
CA SER A 79 -1.89 27.83 10.82
C SER A 79 -3.07 27.64 11.79
N THR A 80 -3.09 28.37 12.90
CA THR A 80 -4.20 28.34 13.87
C THR A 80 -5.56 28.65 13.25
N SER A 81 -5.59 29.50 12.20
CA SER A 81 -6.80 29.79 11.41
C SER A 81 -7.34 28.57 10.63
N GLN A 82 -6.51 27.56 10.42
CA GLN A 82 -6.82 26.34 9.67
C GLN A 82 -6.92 25.10 10.56
N ILE A 83 -7.00 25.30 11.88
CA ILE A 83 -7.09 24.21 12.85
C ILE A 83 -8.31 23.33 12.56
N LYS A 84 -8.11 22.03 12.65
CA LYS A 84 -9.15 21.01 12.51
C LYS A 84 -9.04 20.04 13.67
N SER A 85 -10.18 19.45 14.04
CA SER A 85 -10.22 18.36 15.01
C SER A 85 -9.20 17.27 14.62
N GLY A 86 -8.42 16.80 15.59
CA GLY A 86 -7.32 15.85 15.41
C GLY A 86 -5.95 16.48 15.19
N ASP A 87 -5.86 17.80 14.94
CA ASP A 87 -4.56 18.48 14.92
C ASP A 87 -3.94 18.48 16.32
N ILE A 88 -2.61 18.33 16.38
CA ILE A 88 -1.84 18.24 17.62
C ILE A 88 -1.17 19.58 17.90
N ALA A 89 -1.51 20.20 19.02
CA ALA A 89 -0.86 21.39 19.53
C ALA A 89 0.30 21.00 20.45
N PHE A 90 1.38 21.78 20.38
CA PHE A 90 2.56 21.62 21.21
C PHE A 90 2.74 22.86 22.08
N PHE A 91 3.16 22.64 23.33
CA PHE A 91 3.30 23.67 24.34
C PHE A 91 4.69 23.64 24.95
N GLY A 92 5.25 24.82 25.22
CA GLY A 92 6.66 24.99 25.53
C GLY A 92 7.06 26.45 25.62
N ASN A 93 8.32 26.69 25.98
CA ASN A 93 8.94 28.01 25.85
C ASN A 93 9.38 28.29 24.40
N SER A 94 9.71 27.24 23.65
CA SER A 94 10.07 27.31 22.22
C SER A 94 9.92 25.95 21.55
N SER A 95 10.10 25.87 20.23
CA SER A 95 10.10 24.59 19.51
C SER A 95 11.21 23.62 19.92
N LYS A 96 12.24 24.10 20.64
CA LYS A 96 13.34 23.30 21.18
C LYS A 96 13.13 22.90 22.64
N ASP A 97 12.14 23.51 23.31
CA ASP A 97 11.85 23.34 24.73
C ASP A 97 10.34 23.14 24.93
N LEU A 98 9.88 21.95 24.55
CA LEU A 98 8.49 21.52 24.62
C LEU A 98 8.27 20.69 25.89
N PHE A 99 7.22 21.01 26.65
CA PHE A 99 6.90 20.30 27.90
C PHE A 99 5.49 19.68 27.93
N ALA A 100 4.63 20.02 26.96
CA ALA A 100 3.28 19.48 26.86
C ALA A 100 2.82 19.37 25.40
N ALA A 101 1.79 18.56 25.20
CA ALA A 101 1.11 18.43 23.91
C ALA A 101 -0.37 18.13 24.13
N GLY A 102 -1.18 18.48 23.14
CA GLY A 102 -2.61 18.25 23.18
C GLY A 102 -3.22 18.00 21.81
N VAL A 103 -4.38 17.35 21.79
CA VAL A 103 -5.12 17.04 20.58
C VAL A 103 -6.36 17.92 20.55
N TYR A 104 -6.52 18.72 19.50
CA TYR A 104 -7.71 19.55 19.32
C TYR A 104 -8.91 18.65 19.04
N LEU A 105 -9.97 18.79 19.85
CA LEU A 105 -11.16 17.93 19.77
C LEU A 105 -12.25 18.53 18.86
N GLY A 106 -12.05 19.75 18.36
CA GLY A 106 -13.11 20.55 17.76
C GLY A 106 -13.85 21.40 18.80
N ASN A 107 -14.80 22.23 18.34
CA ASN A 107 -15.69 23.02 19.20
C ASN A 107 -14.98 23.79 20.32
N ASN A 108 -13.84 24.42 20.00
CA ASN A 108 -13.05 25.21 20.95
C ASN A 108 -12.41 24.39 22.11
N GLN A 109 -12.36 23.06 22.01
CA GLN A 109 -11.85 22.17 23.04
C GLN A 109 -10.54 21.48 22.63
N ILE A 110 -9.63 21.29 23.59
CA ILE A 110 -8.37 20.57 23.41
C ILE A 110 -8.08 19.67 24.61
N ALA A 111 -7.73 18.41 24.37
CA ALA A 111 -7.24 17.50 25.41
C ALA A 111 -5.72 17.64 25.53
N ILE A 112 -5.22 18.10 26.67
CA ILE A 112 -3.80 18.37 26.92
C ILE A 112 -3.26 17.38 27.94
N ALA A 113 -2.12 16.78 27.60
CA ALA A 113 -1.28 16.07 28.54
C ALA A 113 -0.12 16.98 28.98
N TYR A 114 -0.06 17.22 30.29
CA TYR A 114 1.01 17.97 30.93
C TYR A 114 1.24 17.38 32.32
N LYS A 115 2.47 16.96 32.61
CA LYS A 115 2.77 16.13 33.80
C LYS A 115 2.31 16.77 35.13
N PRO A 116 2.49 18.09 35.36
CA PRO A 116 1.96 18.76 36.56
C PRO A 116 0.43 18.76 36.70
N TYR A 117 -0.34 18.49 35.65
CA TYR A 117 -1.79 18.31 35.78
C TYR A 117 -2.17 16.93 36.34
N GLY A 118 -1.24 15.97 36.36
CA GLY A 118 -1.43 14.61 36.87
C GLY A 118 -2.22 13.69 35.93
N SER A 119 -3.06 14.24 35.07
CA SER A 119 -3.84 13.51 34.07
C SER A 119 -4.05 14.33 32.79
N VAL A 120 -4.51 13.67 31.73
CA VAL A 120 -4.96 14.36 30.51
C VAL A 120 -6.24 15.13 30.83
N LYS A 121 -6.25 16.44 30.57
CA LYS A 121 -7.38 17.33 30.88
C LYS A 121 -7.86 18.08 29.64
N VAL A 122 -9.16 18.40 29.61
CA VAL A 122 -9.75 19.20 28.52
C VAL A 122 -9.74 20.67 28.91
N PHE A 123 -9.28 21.51 27.98
CA PHE A 123 -9.26 22.96 28.11
C PHE A 123 -9.99 23.62 26.93
N SER A 124 -10.35 24.88 27.11
CA SER A 124 -10.67 25.75 25.99
C SER A 124 -9.38 26.19 25.28
N ILE A 125 -9.37 26.27 23.94
CA ILE A 125 -8.23 26.87 23.22
C ILE A 125 -8.11 28.39 23.45
N ASN A 126 -9.14 29.03 24.01
CA ASN A 126 -9.12 30.43 24.42
C ASN A 126 -8.67 30.62 25.87
N ASP A 127 -8.38 29.53 26.60
CA ASP A 127 -7.82 29.63 27.93
C ASP A 127 -6.44 30.31 27.88
N ARG A 128 -6.21 31.28 28.77
CA ARG A 128 -4.99 32.07 28.81
C ARG A 128 -3.75 31.20 29.00
N ILE A 129 -3.84 30.12 29.77
CA ILE A 129 -2.73 29.18 29.96
C ILE A 129 -2.42 28.44 28.66
N VAL A 130 -3.44 28.05 27.90
CA VAL A 130 -3.26 27.40 26.60
C VAL A 130 -2.60 28.36 25.61
N GLN A 131 -3.09 29.60 25.52
CA GLN A 131 -2.56 30.60 24.59
C GLN A 131 -1.11 31.01 24.92
N ASN A 132 -0.80 31.26 26.19
CA ASN A 132 0.52 31.74 26.60
C ASN A 132 1.64 30.73 26.37
N ASN A 133 1.33 29.43 26.35
CA ASN A 133 2.32 28.37 26.23
C ASN A 133 2.31 27.71 24.84
N PHE A 134 1.48 28.18 23.91
CA PHE A 134 1.33 27.55 22.60
C PHE A 134 2.55 27.82 21.70
N VAL A 135 3.16 26.75 21.21
CA VAL A 135 4.36 26.81 20.34
C VAL A 135 4.02 26.53 18.88
N GLY A 136 3.05 25.68 18.61
CA GLY A 136 2.62 25.42 17.24
C GLY A 136 1.69 24.24 17.08
N LEU A 137 1.05 24.17 15.92
CA LEU A 137 0.07 23.16 15.54
C LEU A 137 0.62 22.26 14.43
N ARG A 138 0.46 20.96 14.60
CA ARG A 138 0.88 19.95 13.62
C ARG A 138 -0.31 19.09 13.21
N ARG A 139 -0.47 18.94 11.90
CA ARG A 139 -1.39 17.97 11.32
C ARG A 139 -0.64 16.72 10.96
N TYR A 140 -1.09 15.63 11.56
CA TYR A 140 -0.72 14.31 11.13
C TYR A 140 -1.83 13.86 10.22
N ALA A 141 -1.44 13.48 9.01
CA ALA A 141 -2.31 12.62 8.26
C ALA A 141 -2.34 11.31 9.07
N ALA A 142 -3.52 10.95 9.61
CA ALA A 142 -3.92 9.55 9.48
C ALA A 142 -3.53 9.17 8.06
N GLU A 143 -2.84 8.05 7.85
CA GLU A 143 -2.94 7.46 6.51
C GLU A 143 -4.42 7.53 6.22
N GLU A 144 -4.82 8.35 5.24
CA GLU A 144 -6.23 8.56 4.99
C GLU A 144 -6.75 7.14 4.90
N VAL A 145 -7.73 6.78 5.72
CA VAL A 145 -8.56 5.64 5.35
C VAL A 145 -9.38 6.15 4.15
N LYS A 146 -8.67 6.41 3.04
CA LYS A 146 -9.10 5.99 1.73
C LYS A 146 -9.61 4.57 1.96
N PRO A 147 -10.78 4.19 1.42
CA PRO A 147 -11.13 2.78 1.37
C PRO A 147 -9.86 2.04 0.98
N PRO A 148 -9.45 0.99 1.74
CA PRO A 148 -8.10 0.43 1.70
C PRO A 148 -7.71 0.43 0.24
N LYS A 149 -6.65 1.18 -0.14
CA LYS A 149 -6.28 1.36 -1.56
C LYS A 149 -6.31 -0.05 -2.10
N GLN A 150 -7.39 -0.39 -2.83
CA GLN A 150 -7.74 -1.79 -3.00
C GLN A 150 -6.48 -2.38 -3.60
N GLU A 151 -5.84 -3.34 -2.91
CA GLU A 151 -4.62 -3.91 -3.47
C GLU A 151 -4.99 -4.20 -4.92
N PRO A 152 -4.21 -3.66 -5.88
CA PRO A 152 -4.66 -3.68 -7.25
C PRO A 152 -5.09 -5.10 -7.53
N SER A 153 -6.32 -5.27 -8.02
CA SER A 153 -6.88 -6.59 -8.20
C SER A 153 -5.89 -7.45 -8.98
N ALA A 154 -5.94 -8.77 -8.85
CA ALA A 154 -5.01 -9.63 -9.59
C ALA A 154 -4.98 -9.27 -11.10
N SER A 155 -6.09 -8.81 -11.69
CA SER A 155 -6.13 -8.26 -13.06
C SER A 155 -5.31 -6.98 -13.22
N GLN A 156 -5.48 -5.99 -12.33
CA GLN A 156 -4.72 -4.73 -12.36
C GLN A 156 -3.22 -4.95 -12.16
N GLN A 157 -2.82 -5.88 -11.28
CA GLN A 157 -1.41 -6.25 -11.12
C GLN A 157 -0.85 -6.91 -12.37
N ARG A 158 -1.61 -7.80 -13.02
CA ARG A 158 -1.20 -8.45 -14.28
C ARG A 158 -1.00 -7.44 -15.40
N GLU A 159 -1.94 -6.51 -15.57
CA GLU A 159 -1.81 -5.41 -16.53
C GLU A 159 -0.61 -4.50 -16.20
N ALA A 160 -0.36 -4.23 -14.91
CA ALA A 160 0.80 -3.47 -14.47
C ALA A 160 2.12 -4.16 -14.83
N VAL A 161 2.22 -5.49 -14.70
CA VAL A 161 3.38 -6.28 -15.13
C VAL A 161 3.63 -6.12 -16.63
N ILE A 162 2.57 -6.23 -17.46
CA ILE A 162 2.72 -6.02 -18.91
C ILE A 162 3.14 -4.59 -19.22
N LYS A 163 2.51 -3.60 -18.58
CA LYS A 163 2.85 -2.19 -18.77
C LYS A 163 4.29 -1.91 -18.37
N ALA A 164 4.77 -2.47 -17.26
CA ALA A 164 6.16 -2.34 -16.81
C ALA A 164 7.13 -2.99 -17.80
N GLY A 165 6.86 -4.23 -18.22
CA GLY A 165 7.69 -4.91 -19.22
C GLY A 165 7.77 -4.16 -20.55
N LYS A 166 6.66 -3.58 -21.02
CA LYS A 166 6.63 -2.79 -22.28
C LYS A 166 7.52 -1.55 -22.25
N LYS A 167 7.83 -0.99 -21.07
CA LYS A 167 8.77 0.15 -20.96
C LYS A 167 10.17 -0.21 -21.46
N TYR A 168 10.50 -1.50 -21.48
CA TYR A 168 11.81 -2.01 -21.87
C TYR A 168 11.88 -2.50 -23.31
N LEU A 169 10.83 -2.33 -24.13
CA LEU A 169 10.87 -2.74 -25.53
C LEU A 169 12.09 -2.14 -26.24
N GLY A 170 12.84 -2.99 -26.96
CA GLY A 170 14.07 -2.64 -27.65
C GLY A 170 15.33 -2.65 -26.77
N THR A 171 15.23 -2.81 -25.44
CA THR A 171 16.43 -2.90 -24.58
C THR A 171 17.30 -4.09 -25.03
N PRO A 172 18.59 -3.88 -25.36
CA PRO A 172 19.44 -4.92 -25.94
C PRO A 172 19.61 -6.16 -25.07
N TYR A 173 19.76 -7.31 -25.72
CA TYR A 173 20.06 -8.56 -25.03
C TYR A 173 21.54 -8.66 -24.64
N GLU A 174 21.80 -9.08 -23.40
CA GLU A 174 23.13 -9.44 -22.91
C GLU A 174 23.02 -10.65 -21.98
N TYR A 175 23.67 -11.76 -22.36
CA TYR A 175 23.69 -12.97 -21.54
C TYR A 175 24.36 -12.68 -20.19
N GLY A 176 23.69 -13.01 -19.09
CA GLY A 176 24.22 -12.73 -17.75
C GLY A 176 24.15 -11.26 -17.35
N SER A 177 23.32 -10.44 -18.02
CA SER A 177 23.18 -9.00 -17.77
C SER A 177 23.09 -8.63 -16.27
N SER A 178 23.63 -7.48 -15.89
CA SER A 178 23.51 -7.01 -14.51
C SER A 178 22.06 -6.90 -14.03
N ARG A 179 21.77 -7.40 -12.82
CA ARG A 179 20.47 -7.28 -12.14
C ARG A 179 20.27 -5.92 -11.44
N SER A 180 21.25 -5.02 -11.54
CA SER A 180 21.20 -3.65 -11.00
C SER A 180 21.18 -2.58 -12.10
N SER A 181 21.09 -2.98 -13.36
CA SER A 181 21.08 -2.08 -14.52
C SER A 181 19.94 -2.47 -15.46
N THR A 182 19.35 -1.48 -16.12
CA THR A 182 18.31 -1.66 -17.15
C THR A 182 18.83 -1.34 -18.56
N LYS A 183 20.16 -1.17 -18.71
CA LYS A 183 20.79 -0.86 -20.01
C LYS A 183 20.77 -2.05 -20.98
N THR A 184 20.87 -3.26 -20.45
CA THR A 184 20.82 -4.52 -21.19
C THR A 184 20.09 -5.56 -20.36
N PHE A 185 19.58 -6.64 -20.96
CA PHE A 185 18.91 -7.72 -20.23
C PHE A 185 19.25 -9.10 -20.79
N ASP A 186 19.40 -10.11 -19.92
CA ASP A 186 19.07 -11.49 -20.30
C ASP A 186 17.59 -11.75 -20.00
N CYS A 187 17.09 -12.93 -20.39
CA CYS A 187 15.68 -13.27 -20.22
C CYS A 187 15.20 -13.13 -18.77
N SER A 188 15.97 -13.66 -17.80
CA SER A 188 15.55 -13.69 -16.41
C SER A 188 15.75 -12.35 -15.69
N ALA A 189 16.74 -11.56 -16.09
CA ALA A 189 16.91 -10.19 -15.63
C ALA A 189 15.74 -9.31 -16.10
N PHE A 190 15.30 -9.47 -17.36
CA PHE A 190 14.13 -8.77 -17.90
C PHE A 190 12.85 -9.13 -17.14
N THR A 191 12.52 -10.43 -17.01
CA THR A 191 11.29 -10.85 -16.33
C THR A 191 11.27 -10.39 -14.87
N ARG A 192 12.41 -10.48 -14.19
CA ARG A 192 12.57 -9.98 -12.81
C ARG A 192 12.33 -8.48 -12.72
N GLN A 193 12.96 -7.69 -13.59
CA GLN A 193 12.83 -6.24 -13.53
C GLN A 193 11.39 -5.79 -13.80
N ALA A 194 10.72 -6.38 -14.80
CA ALA A 194 9.33 -6.07 -15.11
C ALA A 194 8.40 -6.37 -13.92
N TYR A 195 8.61 -7.49 -13.22
CA TYR A 195 7.85 -7.85 -12.02
C TYR A 195 8.14 -6.93 -10.84
N LEU A 196 9.41 -6.61 -10.59
CA LEU A 196 9.81 -5.69 -9.53
C LEU A 196 9.20 -4.30 -9.72
N ASP A 197 9.27 -3.75 -10.94
CA ASP A 197 8.73 -2.42 -11.24
C ASP A 197 7.21 -2.34 -11.09
N ALA A 198 6.51 -3.43 -11.40
CA ALA A 198 5.06 -3.49 -11.36
C ALA A 198 4.51 -3.77 -9.96
N THR A 199 5.19 -4.64 -9.21
CA THR A 199 4.59 -5.28 -8.02
C THR A 199 5.49 -5.28 -6.79
N GLY A 200 6.78 -4.98 -6.96
CA GLY A 200 7.78 -5.14 -5.90
C GLY A 200 8.17 -6.60 -5.61
N ILE A 201 7.60 -7.58 -6.31
CA ILE A 201 7.93 -9.00 -6.14
C ILE A 201 9.24 -9.33 -6.83
N ASP A 202 10.22 -9.80 -6.06
CA ASP A 202 11.47 -10.35 -6.59
C ASP A 202 11.34 -11.85 -6.86
N ILE A 203 11.30 -12.24 -8.13
CA ILE A 203 11.25 -13.66 -8.55
C ILE A 203 12.63 -14.35 -8.51
N GLY A 204 13.69 -13.62 -8.13
CA GLY A 204 15.03 -14.13 -7.90
C GLY A 204 16.04 -13.69 -8.96
N ARG A 205 17.29 -13.48 -8.52
CA ARG A 205 18.38 -12.92 -9.33
C ARG A 205 19.03 -13.91 -10.31
N GLY A 206 18.75 -15.21 -10.18
CA GLY A 206 19.34 -16.25 -11.02
C GLY A 206 18.78 -16.34 -12.44
N GLY A 207 19.20 -17.35 -13.18
CA GLY A 207 18.66 -17.69 -14.51
C GLY A 207 17.21 -18.19 -14.47
N ALA A 208 16.61 -18.43 -15.64
CA ALA A 208 15.24 -18.92 -15.77
C ALA A 208 14.96 -20.17 -14.92
N THR A 209 15.88 -21.14 -14.90
CA THR A 209 15.77 -22.36 -14.05
C THR A 209 15.67 -22.02 -12.57
N SER A 210 16.51 -21.10 -12.07
CA SER A 210 16.49 -20.69 -10.67
C SER A 210 15.19 -19.97 -10.31
N GLN A 211 14.68 -19.11 -11.20
CA GLN A 211 13.39 -18.42 -10.99
C GLN A 211 12.22 -19.42 -10.95
N TYR A 212 12.21 -20.43 -11.82
CA TYR A 212 11.23 -21.51 -11.75
C TYR A 212 11.25 -22.22 -10.39
N GLN A 213 12.44 -22.63 -9.92
CA GLN A 213 12.58 -23.30 -8.63
C GLN A 213 12.14 -22.40 -7.46
N ASN A 214 12.41 -21.08 -7.52
CA ASN A 214 11.92 -20.14 -6.51
C ASN A 214 10.39 -20.06 -6.51
N MET A 215 9.76 -20.03 -7.68
CA MET A 215 8.30 -20.02 -7.80
C MET A 215 7.68 -21.32 -7.27
N VAL A 216 8.29 -22.48 -7.55
CA VAL A 216 7.87 -23.77 -6.96
C VAL A 216 7.95 -23.74 -5.44
N LYS A 217 9.08 -23.28 -4.87
CA LYS A 217 9.26 -23.16 -3.41
C LYS A 217 8.24 -22.22 -2.76
N ASN A 218 7.79 -21.21 -3.50
CA ASN A 218 6.77 -20.26 -3.05
C ASN A 218 5.33 -20.76 -3.27
N GLY A 219 5.14 -22.02 -3.67
CA GLY A 219 3.81 -22.63 -3.81
C GLY A 219 3.04 -22.20 -5.06
N VAL A 220 3.72 -21.68 -6.09
CA VAL A 220 3.07 -21.29 -7.35
C VAL A 220 2.50 -22.52 -8.04
N SER A 221 1.21 -22.43 -8.42
CA SER A 221 0.57 -23.41 -9.29
C SER A 221 0.93 -23.15 -10.74
N PHE A 222 1.32 -24.20 -11.46
CA PHE A 222 1.75 -24.13 -12.85
C PHE A 222 0.73 -24.77 -13.81
N LYS A 223 0.61 -24.19 -15.01
CA LYS A 223 -0.11 -24.74 -16.15
C LYS A 223 0.87 -25.23 -17.20
N THR A 224 0.54 -26.35 -17.85
CA THR A 224 1.35 -26.98 -18.90
C THR A 224 0.80 -26.76 -20.30
N ASP A 225 -0.42 -26.21 -20.44
CA ASP A 225 -0.91 -25.58 -21.67
C ASP A 225 -0.85 -24.07 -21.51
N TRP A 226 -0.20 -23.37 -22.43
CA TRP A 226 -0.08 -21.92 -22.36
C TRP A 226 -1.43 -21.22 -22.58
N ARG A 227 -2.40 -21.91 -23.20
CA ARG A 227 -3.77 -21.40 -23.40
C ARG A 227 -4.54 -21.22 -22.09
N ASP A 228 -4.12 -21.91 -21.04
CA ASP A 228 -4.69 -21.78 -19.69
C ASP A 228 -4.04 -20.66 -18.87
N LEU A 229 -3.01 -20.01 -19.41
CA LEU A 229 -2.32 -18.93 -18.72
C LEU A 229 -3.14 -17.65 -18.71
N LYS A 230 -2.90 -16.87 -17.67
CA LYS A 230 -3.42 -15.53 -17.53
C LYS A 230 -2.35 -14.53 -17.91
N VAL A 231 -2.77 -13.38 -18.44
CA VAL A 231 -1.89 -12.23 -18.68
C VAL A 231 -1.00 -12.01 -17.44
N GLY A 232 0.28 -11.73 -17.66
CA GLY A 232 1.28 -11.55 -16.62
C GLY A 232 2.00 -12.83 -16.20
N ASP A 233 1.46 -14.04 -16.40
CA ASP A 233 2.12 -15.27 -15.96
C ASP A 233 3.54 -15.41 -16.55
N ILE A 234 4.49 -15.88 -15.73
CA ILE A 234 5.83 -16.21 -16.23
C ILE A 234 5.76 -17.53 -16.97
N MET A 235 6.19 -17.53 -18.22
CA MET A 235 6.34 -18.70 -19.07
C MET A 235 7.77 -19.22 -19.00
N PHE A 236 7.94 -20.54 -18.86
CA PHE A 236 9.23 -21.21 -18.88
C PHE A 236 9.33 -22.12 -20.10
N PHE A 237 10.48 -22.05 -20.76
CA PHE A 237 10.73 -22.72 -22.03
C PHE A 237 12.00 -23.56 -21.98
N MET A 238 12.02 -24.62 -22.79
CA MET A 238 13.20 -25.40 -23.06
C MET A 238 14.30 -24.55 -23.72
N PRO A 239 15.59 -24.91 -23.55
CA PRO A 239 16.67 -24.36 -24.36
C PRO A 239 16.35 -24.46 -25.86
N TYR A 240 16.84 -23.50 -26.65
CA TYR A 240 16.69 -23.57 -28.10
C TYR A 240 17.55 -24.71 -28.67
N ARG A 241 16.97 -25.52 -29.57
CA ARG A 241 17.61 -26.68 -30.21
C ARG A 241 17.41 -26.70 -31.73
N GLY A 242 16.63 -25.76 -32.28
CA GLY A 242 16.21 -25.72 -33.67
C GLY A 242 14.73 -25.37 -33.80
N THR A 243 14.20 -25.36 -35.02
CA THR A 243 12.80 -24.99 -35.27
C THR A 243 11.83 -26.17 -35.36
N SER A 244 12.37 -27.39 -35.48
CA SER A 244 11.57 -28.61 -35.66
C SER A 244 10.99 -29.14 -34.35
N LYS A 245 9.81 -29.76 -34.42
CA LYS A 245 9.04 -30.23 -33.26
C LYS A 245 9.68 -31.41 -32.53
N ASP A 246 10.25 -32.36 -33.29
CA ASP A 246 10.89 -33.59 -32.79
C ASP A 246 12.04 -33.31 -31.81
N LEU A 247 12.71 -32.17 -31.96
CA LEU A 247 13.81 -31.70 -31.08
C LEU A 247 13.37 -31.42 -29.63
N TYR A 248 12.05 -31.35 -29.40
CA TYR A 248 11.43 -30.94 -28.14
C TYR A 248 10.57 -32.03 -27.49
N GLU A 249 10.55 -33.23 -28.04
CA GLU A 249 9.77 -34.36 -27.50
C GLU A 249 10.44 -35.00 -26.27
N LYS A 250 11.77 -34.90 -26.16
CA LYS A 250 12.59 -35.48 -25.07
C LYS A 250 13.19 -34.40 -24.16
N ASN A 251 13.46 -34.77 -22.90
CA ASN A 251 14.12 -33.91 -21.89
C ASN A 251 13.37 -32.60 -21.61
N ARG A 252 12.04 -32.67 -21.53
CA ARG A 252 11.13 -31.52 -21.37
C ARG A 252 11.26 -30.79 -20.02
N SER A 253 12.00 -31.35 -19.06
CA SER A 253 12.24 -30.73 -17.75
C SER A 253 13.37 -29.69 -17.75
N SER A 254 14.18 -29.62 -18.81
CA SER A 254 15.27 -28.66 -18.90
C SER A 254 14.75 -27.28 -19.25
N ILE A 255 14.88 -26.32 -18.33
CA ILE A 255 14.53 -24.90 -18.53
C ILE A 255 15.77 -24.16 -19.04
N GLY A 256 15.59 -23.34 -20.08
CA GLY A 256 16.65 -22.51 -20.65
C GLY A 256 16.24 -21.08 -20.96
N HIS A 257 14.95 -20.75 -20.88
CA HIS A 257 14.44 -19.43 -21.21
C HIS A 257 13.15 -19.13 -20.45
N ASN A 258 12.82 -17.86 -20.27
CA ASN A 258 11.55 -17.41 -19.73
C ASN A 258 11.06 -16.11 -20.37
N GLY A 259 9.77 -15.85 -20.21
CA GLY A 259 9.09 -14.67 -20.71
C GLY A 259 7.80 -14.41 -19.95
N ILE A 260 7.12 -13.30 -20.26
CA ILE A 260 5.86 -12.91 -19.62
C ILE A 260 4.73 -13.12 -20.62
N TYR A 261 3.71 -13.92 -20.28
CA TYR A 261 2.55 -14.12 -21.13
C TYR A 261 1.72 -12.84 -21.20
N MET A 262 1.42 -12.36 -22.41
CA MET A 262 0.70 -11.10 -22.64
C MET A 262 -0.79 -11.29 -22.93
N GLY A 263 -1.28 -12.55 -22.98
CA GLY A 263 -2.56 -12.86 -23.59
C GLY A 263 -2.45 -13.02 -25.11
N ASP A 264 -3.53 -13.45 -25.74
CA ASP A 264 -3.67 -13.58 -27.20
C ASP A 264 -2.54 -14.36 -27.88
N GLY A 265 -2.00 -15.38 -27.20
CA GLY A 265 -0.89 -16.17 -27.72
C GLY A 265 0.40 -15.36 -27.91
N LYS A 266 0.65 -14.33 -27.09
CA LYS A 266 1.86 -13.50 -27.15
C LYS A 266 2.73 -13.64 -25.91
N VAL A 267 4.04 -13.57 -26.12
CA VAL A 267 5.05 -13.55 -25.05
C VAL A 267 5.91 -12.31 -25.18
N LEU A 268 6.13 -11.63 -24.05
CA LEU A 268 7.06 -10.53 -23.90
C LEU A 268 8.37 -11.05 -23.30
N HIS A 269 9.48 -10.91 -24.00
CA HIS A 269 10.77 -11.47 -23.59
C HIS A 269 11.96 -10.87 -24.36
N THR A 270 13.17 -11.33 -24.02
CA THR A 270 14.42 -11.07 -24.76
C THR A 270 15.27 -12.34 -24.71
N TYR A 271 15.83 -12.80 -25.84
CA TYR A 271 16.42 -14.15 -25.90
C TYR A 271 17.73 -14.29 -26.70
N SER A 272 18.15 -13.28 -27.45
CA SER A 272 19.46 -13.25 -28.11
C SER A 272 19.80 -11.84 -28.63
N LYS A 273 21.07 -11.59 -28.96
CA LYS A 273 21.49 -10.33 -29.62
C LYS A 273 20.74 -10.11 -30.93
N ASP A 274 20.63 -11.16 -31.75
CA ASP A 274 19.98 -11.11 -33.06
C ASP A 274 18.46 -10.92 -32.97
N SER A 275 17.86 -11.18 -31.81
CA SER A 275 16.44 -10.92 -31.58
C SER A 275 16.11 -9.43 -31.52
N GLY A 276 17.09 -8.54 -31.39
CA GLY A 276 16.85 -7.08 -31.34
C GLY A 276 16.37 -6.58 -29.98
N GLY A 277 16.64 -7.34 -28.90
CA GLY A 277 16.34 -6.93 -27.53
C GLY A 277 14.97 -7.39 -27.03
N VAL A 278 14.45 -6.69 -26.02
CA VAL A 278 13.12 -6.96 -25.47
C VAL A 278 12.05 -6.71 -26.53
N ARG A 279 11.22 -7.71 -26.75
CA ARG A 279 10.26 -7.74 -27.85
C ARG A 279 9.05 -8.59 -27.49
N VAL A 280 8.04 -8.50 -28.35
CA VAL A 280 6.83 -9.32 -28.29
C VAL A 280 6.85 -10.27 -29.47
N ASP A 281 6.70 -11.57 -29.21
CA ASP A 281 6.52 -12.58 -30.25
C ASP A 281 5.21 -13.34 -30.04
N THR A 282 4.68 -13.89 -31.14
CA THR A 282 3.58 -14.87 -31.10
C THR A 282 4.12 -16.23 -30.68
N ILE A 283 3.41 -16.92 -29.78
CA ILE A 283 3.66 -18.30 -29.38
C ILE A 283 3.22 -19.21 -30.53
N ALA A 284 4.15 -19.45 -31.43
CA ALA A 284 3.98 -20.35 -32.57
C ALA A 284 5.31 -21.06 -32.86
N ARG A 285 5.24 -22.17 -33.60
CA ARG A 285 6.41 -22.96 -34.01
C ARG A 285 7.21 -23.38 -32.77
N HIS A 286 8.52 -23.16 -32.78
CA HIS A 286 9.39 -23.56 -31.67
C HIS A 286 8.97 -22.97 -30.32
N TRP A 287 8.32 -21.81 -30.23
CA TRP A 287 7.85 -21.28 -28.95
C TRP A 287 6.75 -22.14 -28.33
N ASP A 288 5.87 -22.70 -29.17
CA ASP A 288 4.81 -23.61 -28.75
C ASP A 288 5.42 -24.94 -28.26
N TYR A 289 6.34 -25.52 -29.03
CA TYR A 289 6.93 -26.83 -28.70
C TYR A 289 7.85 -26.79 -27.47
N ARG A 290 8.51 -25.64 -27.25
CA ARG A 290 9.44 -25.40 -26.14
C ARG A 290 8.73 -25.06 -24.83
N PHE A 291 7.44 -24.71 -24.84
CA PHE A 291 6.75 -24.36 -23.61
C PHE A 291 6.74 -25.55 -22.65
N ILE A 292 7.17 -25.31 -21.40
CA ILE A 292 7.22 -26.33 -20.34
C ILE A 292 6.07 -26.11 -19.39
N ALA A 293 6.01 -24.90 -18.82
CA ALA A 293 5.03 -24.53 -17.82
C ALA A 293 4.96 -23.01 -17.68
N GLY A 294 3.85 -22.51 -17.17
CA GLY A 294 3.72 -21.11 -16.78
C GLY A 294 2.91 -20.95 -15.51
N GLY A 295 3.16 -19.87 -14.77
CA GLY A 295 2.50 -19.61 -13.49
C GLY A 295 2.68 -18.18 -13.00
N SER A 296 1.89 -17.81 -12.00
CA SER A 296 1.82 -16.46 -11.46
C SER A 296 2.64 -16.32 -10.18
N PRO A 297 3.63 -15.42 -10.11
CA PRO A 297 4.23 -14.96 -8.85
C PRO A 297 3.28 -14.12 -7.97
N LEU A 298 2.17 -13.61 -8.53
CA LEU A 298 1.13 -12.90 -7.79
C LEU A 298 0.33 -13.89 -6.93
N LYS A 299 0.00 -13.49 -5.69
CA LYS A 299 -0.81 -14.27 -4.73
C LYS A 299 -2.30 -14.01 -4.91
#